data_AF-A0A3L8A0N3-F1
#
_entry.id   AF-A0A3L8A0N3-F1
#
_cell.length_a   1.000
_cell.length_b   1.000
_cell.length_c   1.000
_cell.angle_alpha   90.00
_cell.angle_beta   90.00
_cell.angle_gamma   90.00
#
_symmetry.space_group_name_H-M   'P 1'
#
loop_
_entity.id
_entity.type
_entity.pdbx_description
1 polymer ?
#
loop_
_entity_poly.entity_id
_entity_poly.type
_entity_poly.pdbx_seq_one_letter_code
_entity_poly.pdbx_strand_id
1 'polypeptide(L)'
;MSERRISEKELILPTLYLAVCNGGRITTSELIKQLTAMMRPSGIDAEILSGRNDTYFSQKVRNLRSHNTLVAPGYAIYDDKGYAITQLGRDFVEARMDSLRYLLSSDFDYEDVRGHLDDVTDGKVIPYDELVSEGETITMTATSHERSRKLRDAAVAHYTQDGVLKCCCCGFDFGSFYGDKYGSSCIEIHHIKPIFMYEGRSEEQTIEEALDNLMPVCPNCHRAIHRNHVMRDELPDFIAAIKASRKS
;
A
#
# COMPACT_ATOMS: atom_id res chain seq x y z
N MET A 1 -23.78 2.45 6.49
CA MET A 1 -23.25 1.40 5.59
C MET A 1 -22.73 0.29 6.48
N SER A 2 -23.13 -0.97 6.27
CA SER A 2 -22.63 -2.09 7.10
C SER A 2 -21.12 -2.18 6.92
N GLU A 3 -20.35 -2.07 8.00
CA GLU A 3 -18.91 -2.31 7.97
C GLU A 3 -18.67 -3.75 7.50
N ARG A 4 -17.98 -3.89 6.37
CA ARG A 4 -17.58 -5.19 5.82
C ARG A 4 -16.64 -5.86 6.82
N ARG A 5 -16.80 -7.16 7.03
CA ARG A 5 -15.93 -7.96 7.91
C ARG A 5 -14.70 -8.46 7.14
N ILE A 6 -13.54 -8.53 7.79
CA ILE A 6 -12.32 -9.12 7.23
C ILE A 6 -12.55 -10.62 6.98
N SER A 7 -12.24 -11.13 5.80
CA SER A 7 -12.35 -12.55 5.46
C SER A 7 -11.07 -13.31 5.80
N GLU A 8 -11.13 -14.64 5.91
CA GLU A 8 -9.93 -15.46 6.10
C GLU A 8 -9.02 -15.48 4.85
N LYS A 9 -9.59 -15.24 3.66
CA LYS A 9 -8.84 -15.15 2.41
C LYS A 9 -7.91 -13.94 2.41
N GLU A 10 -8.40 -12.79 2.89
CA GLU A 10 -7.64 -11.55 3.06
C GLU A 10 -6.47 -11.71 4.05
N LEU A 11 -6.45 -12.77 4.87
CA LEU A 11 -5.35 -13.07 5.79
C LEU A 11 -4.26 -13.96 5.19
N ILE A 12 -4.49 -14.63 4.05
CA ILE A 12 -3.55 -15.62 3.49
C ILE A 12 -2.19 -14.99 3.18
N LEU A 13 -2.18 -14.00 2.28
CA LEU A 13 -0.95 -13.39 1.80
C LEU A 13 -0.19 -12.63 2.91
N PRO A 14 -0.84 -11.80 3.77
CA PRO A 14 -0.17 -11.21 4.93
C PRO A 14 0.43 -12.24 5.89
N THR A 15 -0.27 -13.34 6.14
CA THR A 15 0.22 -14.39 7.04
C THR A 15 1.48 -15.04 6.50
N LEU A 16 1.50 -15.38 5.21
CA LEU A 16 2.67 -15.98 4.56
C LEU A 16 3.84 -14.99 4.52
N TYR A 17 3.58 -13.72 4.21
CA TYR A 17 4.59 -12.66 4.25
C TYR A 17 5.22 -12.51 5.63
N LEU A 18 4.41 -12.43 6.69
CA LEU A 18 4.91 -12.36 8.07
C LEU A 18 5.73 -13.60 8.45
N ALA A 19 5.33 -14.79 7.98
CA ALA A 19 6.13 -16.00 8.17
C ALA A 19 7.50 -15.90 7.47
N VAL A 20 7.56 -15.37 6.24
CA VAL A 20 8.83 -15.11 5.53
C VAL A 20 9.71 -14.14 6.31
N CYS A 21 9.15 -13.00 6.75
CA CYS A 21 9.87 -12.00 7.55
C CYS A 21 10.40 -12.58 8.87
N ASN A 22 9.69 -13.55 9.46
CA ASN A 22 10.08 -14.22 10.70
C ASN A 22 10.95 -15.47 10.47
N GLY A 23 11.77 -15.48 9.41
CA GLY A 23 12.71 -16.58 9.13
C GLY A 23 12.05 -17.87 8.63
N GLY A 24 10.79 -17.80 8.18
CA GLY A 24 10.01 -18.92 7.66
C GLY A 24 9.14 -19.64 8.69
N ARG A 25 9.05 -19.15 9.93
CA ARG A 25 8.21 -19.74 10.98
C ARG A 25 7.46 -18.68 11.74
N ILE A 26 6.21 -18.94 12.13
CA ILE A 26 5.44 -17.99 12.95
C ILE A 26 4.37 -18.69 13.78
N THR A 27 4.29 -18.31 15.06
CA THR A 27 3.28 -18.84 15.98
C THR A 27 1.94 -18.11 15.79
N THR A 28 0.83 -18.75 16.22
CA THR A 28 -0.48 -18.11 16.18
C THR A 28 -0.53 -16.83 17.04
N SER A 29 0.19 -16.80 18.16
CA SER A 29 0.27 -15.60 19.02
C SER A 29 1.01 -14.45 18.35
N GLU A 30 2.12 -14.73 17.68
CA GLU A 30 2.86 -13.73 16.89
C GLU A 30 2.03 -13.24 15.70
N LEU A 31 1.30 -14.14 15.02
CA LEU A 31 0.39 -13.77 13.94
C LEU A 31 -0.70 -12.82 14.42
N ILE A 32 -1.38 -13.13 15.53
CA ILE A 32 -2.40 -12.25 16.09
C ILE A 32 -1.81 -10.86 16.35
N LYS A 33 -0.63 -10.78 16.98
CA LYS A 33 0.02 -9.50 17.30
C LYS A 33 0.38 -8.72 16.04
N GLN A 34 1.07 -9.35 15.09
CA GLN A 34 1.60 -8.68 13.90
C GLN A 34 0.51 -8.34 12.89
N LEU A 35 -0.46 -9.22 12.67
CA LEU A 35 -1.60 -8.93 11.81
C LEU A 35 -2.51 -7.85 12.40
N THR A 36 -2.70 -7.80 13.73
CA THR A 36 -3.46 -6.71 14.36
C THR A 36 -2.77 -5.36 14.14
N ALA A 37 -1.44 -5.33 14.27
CA ALA A 37 -0.67 -4.10 14.04
C ALA A 37 -0.70 -3.67 12.56
N MET A 38 -0.59 -4.63 11.64
CA MET A 38 -0.58 -4.38 10.20
C MET A 38 -1.96 -3.98 9.66
N MET A 39 -3.01 -4.66 10.11
CA MET A 39 -4.35 -4.54 9.52
C MET A 39 -5.27 -3.60 10.29
N ARG A 40 -4.87 -3.15 11.49
CA ARG A 40 -5.61 -2.19 12.33
C ARG A 40 -7.13 -2.44 12.31
N PRO A 41 -7.59 -3.66 12.64
CA PRO A 41 -8.99 -4.05 12.47
C PRO A 41 -9.91 -3.06 13.20
N SER A 42 -10.99 -2.68 12.54
CA SER A 42 -11.97 -1.71 13.02
C SER A 42 -13.35 -2.36 13.19
N GLY A 43 -14.31 -1.61 13.75
CA GLY A 43 -15.68 -2.06 13.86
C GLY A 43 -15.84 -3.37 14.64
N ILE A 44 -16.72 -4.24 14.15
CA ILE A 44 -16.99 -5.54 14.78
C ILE A 44 -15.74 -6.41 14.87
N ASP A 45 -14.79 -6.31 13.92
CA ASP A 45 -13.57 -7.12 13.98
C ASP A 45 -12.65 -6.72 15.16
N ALA A 46 -12.76 -5.49 15.66
CA ALA A 46 -12.07 -5.02 16.86
C ALA A 46 -12.76 -5.43 18.18
N GLU A 47 -14.04 -5.82 18.14
CA GLU A 47 -14.81 -6.16 19.34
C GLU A 47 -14.39 -7.52 19.94
N ILE A 48 -14.50 -7.62 21.27
CA ILE A 48 -14.25 -8.86 22.02
C ILE A 48 -15.45 -9.82 21.87
N LEU A 49 -15.17 -11.10 21.60
CA LEU A 49 -16.24 -12.11 21.57
C LEU A 49 -16.81 -12.33 22.97
N SER A 50 -18.14 -12.44 23.05
CA SER A 50 -18.82 -12.80 24.29
C SER A 50 -18.26 -14.11 24.88
N GLY A 51 -17.81 -14.06 26.13
CA GLY A 51 -17.25 -15.20 26.85
C GLY A 51 -15.83 -15.62 26.42
N ARG A 52 -15.11 -14.79 25.65
CA ARG A 52 -13.70 -15.02 25.27
C ARG A 52 -12.84 -13.79 25.54
N ASN A 53 -11.52 -14.01 25.57
CA ASN A 53 -10.53 -12.93 25.59
C ASN A 53 -10.07 -12.53 24.19
N ASP A 54 -10.55 -13.22 23.16
CA ASP A 54 -10.23 -12.97 21.76
C ASP A 54 -11.16 -11.91 21.17
N THR A 55 -10.63 -11.10 20.25
CA THR A 55 -11.45 -10.27 19.37
C THR A 55 -11.96 -11.09 18.20
N TYR A 56 -12.96 -10.56 17.49
CA TYR A 56 -13.45 -11.18 16.27
C TYR A 56 -12.34 -11.35 15.22
N PHE A 57 -11.43 -10.38 15.13
CA PHE A 57 -10.23 -10.48 14.31
C PHE A 57 -9.27 -11.58 14.78
N SER A 58 -8.89 -11.60 16.07
CA SER A 58 -7.94 -12.60 16.57
C SER A 58 -8.51 -14.01 16.44
N GLN A 59 -9.84 -14.17 16.56
CA GLN A 59 -10.52 -15.43 16.29
C GLN A 59 -10.42 -15.85 14.82
N LYS A 60 -10.56 -14.94 13.86
CA LYS A 60 -10.35 -15.23 12.43
C LYS A 60 -8.91 -15.68 12.15
N VAL A 61 -7.92 -15.03 12.76
CA VAL A 61 -6.50 -15.45 12.64
C VAL A 61 -6.30 -16.87 13.19
N ARG A 62 -6.94 -17.23 14.30
CA ARG A 62 -6.93 -18.61 14.82
C ARG A 62 -7.59 -19.60 13.87
N ASN A 63 -8.66 -19.18 13.19
CA ASN A 63 -9.41 -20.05 12.29
C ASN A 63 -8.59 -20.50 11.06
N LEU A 64 -7.57 -19.75 10.65
CA LEU A 64 -6.64 -20.15 9.58
C LEU A 64 -6.06 -21.55 9.81
N ARG A 65 -5.90 -21.94 11.07
CA ARG A 65 -5.46 -23.28 11.45
C ARG A 65 -6.60 -24.27 11.35
N SER A 66 -7.74 -24.00 12.00
CA SER A 66 -8.85 -24.95 12.05
C SER A 66 -9.45 -25.25 10.66
N HIS A 67 -9.40 -24.27 9.76
CA HIS A 67 -9.88 -24.42 8.38
C HIS A 67 -8.79 -24.87 7.41
N ASN A 68 -7.56 -25.12 7.90
CA ASN A 68 -6.41 -25.50 7.08
C ASN A 68 -6.13 -24.54 5.92
N THR A 69 -6.42 -23.24 6.09
CA THR A 69 -6.40 -22.22 5.03
C THR A 69 -5.04 -22.11 4.33
N LEU A 70 -3.94 -22.40 5.05
CA LEU A 70 -2.57 -22.39 4.52
C LEU A 70 -2.01 -23.80 4.28
N VAL A 71 -2.53 -24.80 5.01
CA VAL A 71 -2.00 -26.17 4.98
C VAL A 71 -2.59 -26.96 3.82
N ALA A 72 -3.91 -26.87 3.60
CA ALA A 72 -4.58 -27.54 2.50
C ALA A 72 -4.02 -27.16 1.11
N PRO A 73 -3.76 -25.87 0.79
CA PRO A 73 -3.10 -25.50 -0.47
C PRO A 73 -1.59 -25.76 -0.48
N GLY A 74 -0.99 -26.20 0.63
CA GLY A 74 0.44 -26.54 0.71
C GLY A 74 1.38 -25.34 0.91
N TYR A 75 0.86 -24.15 1.22
CA TYR A 75 1.69 -22.95 1.46
C TYR A 75 2.47 -23.02 2.78
N ALA A 76 1.95 -23.74 3.78
CA ALA A 76 2.62 -23.93 5.06
C ALA A 76 2.34 -25.32 5.63
N ILE A 77 3.24 -25.80 6.48
CA ILE A 77 2.99 -26.90 7.42
C ILE A 77 2.70 -26.30 8.81
N TYR A 78 1.97 -27.02 9.65
CA TYR A 78 1.70 -26.61 11.03
C TYR A 78 2.13 -27.70 12.01
N ASP A 79 2.96 -27.33 13.00
CA ASP A 79 3.42 -28.22 14.06
C ASP A 79 3.30 -27.57 15.46
N ASP A 80 3.95 -28.16 16.47
CA ASP A 80 3.98 -27.69 17.85
C ASP A 80 4.57 -26.28 18.02
N LYS A 81 5.33 -25.80 17.03
CA LYS A 81 6.01 -24.51 17.01
C LYS A 81 5.30 -23.49 16.09
N GLY A 82 4.13 -23.82 15.57
CA GLY A 82 3.32 -22.95 14.72
C GLY A 82 3.41 -23.28 13.23
N TYR A 83 3.20 -22.27 12.38
CA TYR A 83 3.36 -22.43 10.94
C TYR A 83 4.83 -22.43 10.55
N ALA A 84 5.21 -23.33 9.65
CA ALA A 84 6.45 -23.24 8.89
C ALA A 84 6.11 -23.15 7.41
N ILE A 85 6.61 -22.11 6.74
CA ILE A 85 6.31 -21.88 5.33
C ILE A 85 7.04 -22.92 4.45
N THR A 86 6.35 -23.43 3.44
CA THR A 86 6.95 -24.35 2.44
C THR A 86 7.66 -23.55 1.35
N GLN A 87 8.37 -24.23 0.44
CA GLN A 87 8.90 -23.56 -0.75
C GLN A 87 7.77 -22.97 -1.60
N LEU A 88 6.68 -23.72 -1.79
CA LEU A 88 5.50 -23.23 -2.51
C LEU A 88 4.94 -21.94 -1.88
N GLY A 89 4.88 -21.86 -0.55
CA GLY A 89 4.47 -20.64 0.14
C GLY A 89 5.43 -19.47 -0.05
N ARG A 90 6.75 -19.72 -0.10
CA ARG A 90 7.76 -18.69 -0.38
C ARG A 90 7.62 -18.15 -1.80
N ASP A 91 7.54 -19.05 -2.78
CA ASP A 91 7.36 -18.67 -4.19
C ASP A 91 6.05 -17.90 -4.39
N PHE A 92 4.99 -18.27 -3.64
CA PHE A 92 3.71 -17.58 -3.66
C PHE A 92 3.82 -16.12 -3.18
N VAL A 93 4.56 -15.89 -2.10
CA VAL A 93 4.83 -14.54 -1.56
C VAL A 93 5.74 -13.76 -2.49
N GLU A 94 6.84 -14.37 -2.96
CA GLU A 94 7.84 -13.73 -3.82
C GLU A 94 7.20 -13.21 -5.11
N ALA A 95 6.36 -14.01 -5.77
CA ALA A 95 5.62 -13.61 -6.97
C ALA A 95 4.65 -12.44 -6.76
N ARG A 96 4.37 -12.06 -5.50
CA ARG A 96 3.42 -11.00 -5.11
C ARG A 96 4.07 -9.95 -4.22
N MET A 97 5.37 -10.02 -4.00
CA MET A 97 6.04 -9.27 -2.94
C MET A 97 5.97 -7.77 -3.21
N ASP A 98 6.12 -7.34 -4.46
CA ASP A 98 6.05 -5.92 -4.82
C ASP A 98 4.64 -5.37 -4.66
N SER A 99 3.63 -6.07 -5.18
CA SER A 99 2.23 -5.68 -4.99
C SER A 99 1.86 -5.64 -3.51
N LEU A 100 2.35 -6.59 -2.73
CA LEU A 100 2.11 -6.62 -1.28
C LEU A 100 2.84 -5.49 -0.55
N ARG A 101 4.10 -5.21 -0.90
CA ARG A 101 4.86 -4.09 -0.32
C ARG A 101 4.25 -2.74 -0.68
N TYR A 102 3.66 -2.63 -1.86
CA TYR A 102 2.90 -1.46 -2.24
C TYR A 102 1.61 -1.35 -1.41
N LEU A 103 0.81 -2.41 -1.31
CA LEU A 103 -0.42 -2.40 -0.49
C LEU A 103 -0.14 -2.12 0.99
N LEU A 104 0.96 -2.68 1.50
CA LEU A 104 1.41 -2.51 2.87
C LEU A 104 2.32 -1.29 3.03
N SER A 105 2.56 -0.50 1.97
CA SER A 105 3.26 0.76 2.12
C SER A 105 2.42 1.59 3.06
N SER A 106 3.09 2.15 4.05
CA SER A 106 2.41 2.77 5.18
C SER A 106 1.94 4.18 4.83
N ASP A 107 1.53 4.39 3.59
CA ASP A 107 0.78 5.58 3.16
C ASP A 107 -0.71 5.21 2.96
N PHE A 108 -1.07 3.92 3.09
CA PHE A 108 -2.44 3.43 2.91
C PHE A 108 -3.09 2.94 4.20
N ASP A 109 -4.35 3.34 4.40
CA ASP A 109 -5.20 2.71 5.41
C ASP A 109 -5.47 1.25 5.01
N TYR A 110 -5.46 0.33 5.98
CA TYR A 110 -5.85 -1.06 5.72
C TYR A 110 -7.26 -1.14 5.13
N GLU A 111 -8.16 -0.24 5.55
CA GLU A 111 -9.50 -0.09 5.00
C GLU A 111 -9.52 0.21 3.49
N ASP A 112 -8.51 0.90 2.99
CA ASP A 112 -8.35 1.23 1.56
C ASP A 112 -7.67 0.11 0.76
N VAL A 113 -7.13 -0.93 1.40
CA VAL A 113 -6.44 -2.04 0.71
C VAL A 113 -7.12 -3.40 0.91
N ARG A 114 -8.02 -3.50 1.90
CA ARG A 114 -8.80 -4.71 2.17
C ARG A 114 -9.84 -4.94 1.07
N GLY A 115 -9.65 -6.02 0.32
CA GLY A 115 -10.35 -6.31 -0.94
C GLY A 115 -9.37 -6.48 -2.10
N HIS A 116 -8.35 -5.63 -2.19
CA HIS A 116 -7.29 -5.79 -3.19
C HIS A 116 -6.21 -6.78 -2.75
N LEU A 117 -6.14 -7.03 -1.45
CA LEU A 117 -5.35 -8.12 -0.91
C LEU A 117 -5.84 -9.49 -1.39
N ASP A 118 -7.15 -9.67 -1.58
CA ASP A 118 -7.71 -10.87 -2.23
C ASP A 118 -7.33 -10.94 -3.70
N ASP A 119 -7.39 -9.80 -4.40
CA ASP A 119 -6.99 -9.68 -5.80
C ASP A 119 -5.53 -10.06 -6.02
N VAL A 120 -4.63 -9.55 -5.18
CA VAL A 120 -3.20 -9.92 -5.24
C VAL A 120 -2.99 -11.37 -4.83
N THR A 121 -3.73 -11.86 -3.83
CA THR A 121 -3.71 -13.29 -3.49
C THR A 121 -4.07 -14.14 -4.71
N ASP A 122 -5.07 -13.74 -5.49
CA ASP A 122 -5.49 -14.39 -6.73
C ASP A 122 -4.52 -14.16 -7.92
N GLY A 123 -3.47 -13.37 -7.73
CA GLY A 123 -2.43 -13.11 -8.72
C GLY A 123 -2.73 -11.95 -9.67
N LYS A 124 -3.70 -11.09 -9.34
CA LYS A 124 -3.88 -9.83 -10.08
C LYS A 124 -2.70 -8.91 -9.81
N VAL A 125 -2.12 -8.38 -10.87
CA VAL A 125 -1.04 -7.40 -10.79
C VAL A 125 -1.65 -6.05 -10.49
N ILE A 126 -1.21 -5.45 -9.39
CA ILE A 126 -1.58 -4.09 -9.07
C ILE A 126 -0.62 -3.16 -9.83
N PRO A 127 -1.13 -2.22 -10.63
CA PRO A 127 -0.29 -1.25 -11.30
C PRO A 127 0.37 -0.35 -10.27
N TYR A 128 1.69 -0.35 -10.27
CA TYR A 128 2.48 0.47 -9.37
C TYR A 128 3.55 1.23 -10.15
N ASP A 129 3.33 2.54 -10.32
CA ASP A 129 4.22 3.43 -11.08
C ASP A 129 5.22 4.17 -10.16
N GLU A 130 5.18 3.94 -8.83
CA GLU A 130 5.87 4.81 -7.86
C GLU A 130 7.17 4.25 -7.24
N LEU A 131 7.45 2.94 -7.26
CA LEU A 131 8.79 2.40 -6.91
C LEU A 131 9.62 2.39 -8.18
N VAL A 132 10.19 3.53 -8.55
CA VAL A 132 11.48 3.47 -9.23
C VAL A 132 12.52 3.16 -8.16
N SER A 133 12.63 1.87 -7.81
CA SER A 133 13.78 1.32 -7.13
C SER A 133 14.93 1.27 -8.13
N GLU A 134 16.07 1.90 -7.82
CA GLU A 134 17.30 1.68 -8.60
C GLU A 134 17.65 0.19 -8.56
N GLY A 135 17.30 -0.55 -9.63
CA GLY A 135 17.87 -1.87 -9.92
C GLY A 135 16.90 -3.03 -10.12
N GLU A 136 15.59 -2.90 -9.84
CA GLU A 136 14.61 -3.97 -10.07
C GLU A 136 13.62 -3.62 -11.18
N THR A 137 13.53 -4.49 -12.18
CA THR A 137 12.62 -4.33 -13.32
C THR A 137 11.22 -4.75 -12.92
N ILE A 138 10.36 -3.78 -12.60
CA ILE A 138 8.94 -4.06 -12.36
C ILE A 138 8.28 -4.42 -13.70
N THR A 139 7.69 -5.60 -13.79
CA THR A 139 6.95 -6.03 -15.00
C THR A 139 5.52 -5.52 -14.93
N MET A 140 5.23 -4.39 -15.60
CA MET A 140 3.88 -3.85 -15.75
C MET A 140 3.24 -4.28 -17.06
N THR A 141 1.90 -4.37 -17.09
CA THR A 141 1.17 -4.59 -18.35
C THR A 141 1.13 -3.30 -19.19
N ALA A 142 1.06 -3.42 -20.52
CA ALA A 142 1.02 -2.25 -21.42
C ALA A 142 -0.18 -1.33 -21.13
N THR A 143 -1.34 -1.90 -20.80
CA THR A 143 -2.57 -1.15 -20.50
C THR A 143 -2.45 -0.33 -19.21
N SER A 144 -1.85 -0.91 -18.15
CA SER A 144 -1.60 -0.15 -16.91
C SER A 144 -0.66 1.02 -17.13
N HIS A 145 0.40 0.82 -17.90
CA HIS A 145 1.41 1.84 -18.16
C HIS A 145 0.83 3.03 -18.95
N GLU A 146 -0.07 2.78 -19.90
CA GLU A 146 -0.74 3.86 -20.64
C GLU A 146 -1.67 4.69 -19.76
N ARG A 147 -2.41 4.04 -18.84
CA ARG A 147 -3.30 4.73 -17.90
C ARG A 147 -2.53 5.62 -16.92
N SER A 148 -1.47 5.10 -16.31
CA SER A 148 -0.65 5.87 -15.37
C SER A 148 -0.01 7.08 -16.06
N ARG A 149 0.45 6.93 -17.30
CA ARG A 149 0.96 8.05 -18.10
C ARG A 149 -0.07 9.14 -18.33
N LYS A 150 -1.30 8.77 -18.74
CA LYS A 150 -2.40 9.74 -18.95
C LYS A 150 -2.75 10.49 -17.65
N LEU A 151 -2.82 9.78 -16.52
CA LEU A 151 -3.10 10.40 -15.21
C LEU A 151 -1.96 11.32 -14.77
N ARG A 152 -0.71 10.90 -14.96
CA ARG A 152 0.46 11.72 -14.67
C ARG A 152 0.46 13.01 -15.49
N ASP A 153 0.21 12.90 -16.80
CA ASP A 153 0.19 14.06 -17.69
C ASP A 153 -0.95 15.02 -17.32
N ALA A 154 -2.12 14.48 -16.95
CA ALA A 154 -3.24 15.26 -16.44
C ALA A 154 -2.89 15.96 -15.11
N ALA A 155 -2.22 15.28 -14.18
CA ALA A 155 -1.77 15.86 -12.92
C ALA A 155 -0.73 16.97 -13.13
N VAL A 156 0.24 16.75 -13.99
CA VAL A 156 1.21 17.78 -14.37
C VAL A 156 0.48 19.00 -14.93
N ALA A 157 -0.47 18.81 -15.86
CA ALA A 157 -1.23 19.92 -16.43
C ALA A 157 -2.08 20.66 -15.39
N HIS A 158 -2.72 19.93 -14.48
CA HIS A 158 -3.60 20.50 -13.45
C HIS A 158 -2.83 21.31 -12.39
N TYR A 159 -1.69 20.78 -11.93
CA TYR A 159 -0.92 21.40 -10.84
C TYR A 159 0.12 22.42 -11.31
N THR A 160 0.38 22.51 -12.61
CA THR A 160 1.26 23.55 -13.16
C THR A 160 0.55 24.90 -13.11
N GLN A 161 1.12 25.85 -12.38
CA GLN A 161 0.62 27.22 -12.26
C GLN A 161 1.64 28.18 -12.85
N ASP A 162 1.20 29.07 -13.75
CA ASP A 162 2.06 30.03 -14.46
C ASP A 162 3.27 29.37 -15.16
N GLY A 163 3.08 28.15 -15.67
CA GLY A 163 4.15 27.36 -16.32
C GLY A 163 5.12 26.68 -15.36
N VAL A 164 4.89 26.75 -14.04
CA VAL A 164 5.76 26.18 -13.02
C VAL A 164 5.04 25.10 -12.23
N LEU A 165 5.65 23.91 -12.16
CA LEU A 165 5.23 22.82 -11.29
C LEU A 165 6.11 22.79 -10.04
N LYS A 166 5.51 23.05 -8.88
CA LYS A 166 6.21 23.09 -7.58
C LYS A 166 5.80 21.91 -6.71
N CYS A 167 6.69 21.50 -5.82
CA CYS A 167 6.35 20.50 -4.81
C CYS A 167 5.26 21.05 -3.86
N CYS A 168 4.16 20.33 -3.68
CA CYS A 168 3.08 20.70 -2.76
C CYS A 168 3.51 20.70 -1.28
N CYS A 169 4.49 19.87 -0.90
CA CYS A 169 4.96 19.80 0.47
C CYS A 169 5.86 20.97 0.83
N CYS A 170 7.00 21.07 0.15
CA CYS A 170 8.01 22.04 0.49
C CYS A 170 7.91 23.32 -0.35
N GLY A 171 7.31 23.30 -1.53
CA GLY A 171 7.30 24.44 -2.46
C GLY A 171 8.58 24.57 -3.28
N PHE A 172 9.43 23.54 -3.32
CA PHE A 172 10.63 23.55 -4.17
C PHE A 172 10.26 23.63 -5.65
N ASP A 173 10.98 24.49 -6.35
CA ASP A 173 10.85 24.75 -7.78
C ASP A 173 12.19 24.39 -8.43
N PHE A 174 12.17 23.34 -9.25
CA PHE A 174 13.37 22.87 -9.95
C PHE A 174 13.81 23.83 -11.05
N GLY A 175 12.89 24.48 -11.75
CA GLY A 175 13.22 25.44 -12.80
C GLY A 175 13.96 26.65 -12.23
N SER A 176 13.46 27.20 -11.12
CA SER A 176 14.13 28.32 -10.44
C SER A 176 15.51 27.96 -9.87
N PHE A 177 15.72 26.72 -9.42
CA PHE A 177 16.98 26.31 -8.79
C PHE A 177 18.03 25.80 -9.79
N TYR A 178 17.63 24.95 -10.74
CA TYR A 178 18.51 24.27 -11.69
C TYR A 178 18.50 24.91 -13.10
N GLY A 179 17.58 25.83 -13.36
CA GLY A 179 17.35 26.43 -14.69
C GLY A 179 16.61 25.50 -15.64
N ASP A 180 16.05 26.04 -16.71
CA ASP A 180 15.17 25.31 -17.65
C ASP A 180 15.82 24.06 -18.24
N LYS A 181 17.14 24.09 -18.46
CA LYS A 181 17.89 22.98 -19.05
C LYS A 181 17.95 21.74 -18.15
N TYR A 182 17.98 21.92 -16.83
CA TYR A 182 18.22 20.84 -15.87
C TYR A 182 17.10 20.65 -14.85
N GLY A 183 16.18 21.61 -14.74
CA GLY A 183 15.05 21.58 -13.81
C GLY A 183 13.75 21.06 -14.41
N SER A 184 13.71 20.79 -15.72
CA SER A 184 12.50 20.29 -16.38
C SER A 184 12.15 18.88 -15.92
N SER A 185 10.88 18.67 -15.55
CA SER A 185 10.29 17.33 -15.28
C SER A 185 10.86 16.56 -14.08
N CYS A 186 11.53 17.22 -13.13
CA CYS A 186 12.07 16.56 -11.92
C CYS A 186 11.07 16.38 -10.77
N ILE A 187 9.86 16.95 -10.89
CA ILE A 187 8.78 16.73 -9.91
C ILE A 187 8.10 15.39 -10.20
N GLU A 188 7.88 14.63 -9.13
CA GLU A 188 7.21 13.33 -9.13
C GLU A 188 5.74 13.53 -8.76
N ILE A 189 4.86 12.67 -9.27
CA ILE A 189 3.43 12.66 -8.92
C ILE A 189 3.23 11.52 -7.93
N HIS A 190 2.79 11.85 -6.72
CA HIS A 190 2.51 10.91 -5.65
C HIS A 190 1.01 10.67 -5.50
N HIS A 191 0.61 9.41 -5.38
CA HIS A 191 -0.74 8.95 -5.14
C HIS A 191 -0.99 8.88 -3.64
N ILE A 192 -2.02 9.59 -3.19
CA ILE A 192 -2.46 9.61 -1.79
C ILE A 192 -3.19 8.30 -1.44
N LYS A 193 -3.78 7.61 -2.43
CA LYS A 193 -4.43 6.29 -2.34
C LYS A 193 -4.07 5.43 -3.55
N PRO A 194 -4.14 4.09 -3.46
CA PRO A 194 -3.66 3.23 -4.53
C PRO A 194 -4.51 3.28 -5.80
N ILE A 195 -3.88 3.15 -6.97
CA ILE A 195 -4.53 3.21 -8.31
C ILE A 195 -5.68 2.20 -8.47
N PHE A 196 -5.58 1.02 -7.86
CA PHE A 196 -6.59 -0.03 -8.01
C PHE A 196 -7.93 0.28 -7.32
N MET A 197 -7.96 1.27 -6.40
CA MET A 197 -9.20 1.73 -5.77
C MET A 197 -10.18 2.34 -6.78
N TYR A 198 -9.70 2.53 -8.01
CA TYR A 198 -10.44 3.02 -9.18
C TYR A 198 -10.61 1.94 -10.27
N GLU A 199 -10.46 0.65 -9.95
CA GLU A 199 -10.80 -0.46 -10.88
C GLU A 199 -12.32 -0.66 -10.98
N GLY A 200 -12.81 -1.07 -12.17
CA GLY A 200 -14.24 -1.28 -12.44
C GLY A 200 -15.05 -0.01 -12.72
N ARG A 201 -14.34 1.11 -12.91
CA ARG A 201 -14.88 2.46 -13.09
C ARG A 201 -14.51 2.96 -14.50
N SER A 202 -15.45 3.60 -15.21
CA SER A 202 -15.28 3.99 -16.63
C SER A 202 -14.16 5.03 -16.83
N GLU A 203 -13.64 5.16 -18.07
CA GLU A 203 -12.56 6.07 -18.49
C GLU A 203 -12.76 7.55 -18.10
N GLU A 204 -13.99 7.93 -17.76
CA GLU A 204 -14.44 9.29 -17.43
C GLU A 204 -14.82 9.47 -15.96
N GLN A 205 -14.52 8.51 -15.08
CA GLN A 205 -14.50 8.85 -13.66
C GLN A 205 -13.48 9.94 -13.47
N THR A 206 -14.01 11.13 -13.20
CA THR A 206 -13.51 12.36 -13.76
C THR A 206 -12.03 12.49 -13.43
N ILE A 207 -11.24 12.90 -14.42
CA ILE A 207 -9.84 13.27 -14.18
C ILE A 207 -9.74 14.15 -12.93
N GLU A 208 -10.73 15.01 -12.66
CA GLU A 208 -10.91 15.74 -11.40
C GLU A 208 -10.93 14.88 -10.13
N GLU A 209 -11.75 13.83 -10.03
CA GLU A 209 -11.76 12.92 -8.87
C GLU A 209 -10.44 12.16 -8.69
N ALA A 210 -9.75 11.85 -9.79
CA ALA A 210 -8.43 11.22 -9.75
C ALA A 210 -7.32 12.20 -9.35
N LEU A 211 -7.43 13.47 -9.75
CA LEU A 211 -6.50 14.55 -9.40
C LEU A 211 -6.49 14.82 -7.90
N ASP A 212 -7.65 14.76 -7.23
CA ASP A 212 -7.74 14.91 -5.77
C ASP A 212 -6.93 13.86 -4.98
N ASN A 213 -6.55 12.77 -5.65
CA ASN A 213 -5.73 11.70 -5.10
C ASN A 213 -4.27 11.77 -5.54
N LEU A 214 -3.88 12.78 -6.29
CA LEU A 214 -2.52 12.98 -6.79
C LEU A 214 -1.94 14.26 -6.19
N MET A 215 -0.63 14.27 -5.97
CA MET A 215 0.06 15.50 -5.58
C MET A 215 1.48 15.57 -6.14
N PRO A 216 1.91 16.72 -6.68
CA PRO A 216 3.29 16.91 -7.09
C PRO A 216 4.21 17.02 -5.87
N VAL A 217 5.26 16.21 -5.84
CA VAL A 217 6.27 16.18 -4.78
C VAL A 217 7.67 16.17 -5.38
N CYS A 218 8.63 16.78 -4.68
CA CYS A 218 10.04 16.62 -5.07
C CYS A 218 10.54 15.25 -4.58
N PRO A 219 11.61 14.68 -5.18
CA PRO A 219 12.12 13.37 -4.81
C PRO A 219 12.46 13.23 -3.31
N ASN A 220 12.88 14.32 -2.67
CA ASN A 220 13.17 14.33 -1.24
C ASN A 220 11.90 14.26 -0.38
N CYS A 221 10.86 15.02 -0.72
CA CYS A 221 9.58 14.96 0.00
C CYS A 221 8.89 13.63 -0.26
N HIS A 222 8.95 13.12 -1.48
CA HIS A 222 8.42 11.81 -1.82
C HIS A 222 9.06 10.71 -0.98
N ARG A 223 10.41 10.67 -0.94
CA ARG A 223 11.14 9.75 -0.06
C ARG A 223 10.81 9.94 1.41
N ALA A 224 10.59 11.17 1.86
CA ALA A 224 10.25 11.45 3.26
C ALA A 224 8.83 10.98 3.62
N ILE A 225 7.86 11.10 2.72
CA ILE A 225 6.51 10.57 2.89
C ILE A 225 6.58 9.06 3.06
N HIS A 226 7.13 8.35 2.06
CA HIS A 226 7.27 6.88 2.11
C HIS A 226 8.05 6.38 3.33
N ARG A 227 9.15 7.06 3.68
CA ARG A 227 10.02 6.65 4.80
C ARG A 227 9.37 6.86 6.17
N ASN A 228 8.60 7.93 6.33
CA ASN A 228 7.96 8.27 7.61
C ASN A 228 6.50 7.87 7.66
N HIS A 229 5.99 7.22 6.61
CA HIS A 229 4.65 6.62 6.62
C HIS A 229 3.58 7.69 6.82
N VAL A 230 3.73 8.81 6.11
CA VAL A 230 2.87 9.99 6.30
C VAL A 230 1.55 9.73 5.61
N MET A 231 0.52 9.47 6.42
CA MET A 231 -0.82 9.18 5.93
C MET A 231 -1.52 10.43 5.38
N ARG A 232 -2.61 10.22 4.61
CA ARG A 232 -3.43 11.30 4.04
C ARG A 232 -3.87 12.34 5.08
N ASP A 233 -4.28 11.89 6.26
CA ASP A 233 -4.72 12.73 7.38
C ASP A 233 -3.55 13.46 8.07
N GLU A 234 -2.34 12.94 7.96
CA GLU A 234 -1.11 13.53 8.49
C GLU A 234 -0.41 14.46 7.49
N LEU A 235 -0.74 14.38 6.19
CA LEU A 235 -0.16 15.24 5.15
C LEU A 235 -0.26 16.74 5.49
N PRO A 236 -1.39 17.29 5.97
CA PRO A 236 -1.46 18.71 6.34
C PRO A 236 -0.44 19.11 7.41
N ASP A 237 -0.25 18.26 8.43
CA ASP A 237 0.69 18.48 9.53
C ASP A 237 2.15 18.35 9.06
N PHE A 238 2.43 17.34 8.23
CA PHE A 238 3.73 17.17 7.60
C PHE A 238 4.13 18.39 6.75
N ILE A 239 3.19 18.89 5.92
CA ILE A 239 3.39 20.08 5.10
C ILE A 239 3.61 21.32 5.98
N ALA A 240 2.83 21.48 7.05
CA ALA A 240 2.98 22.58 7.99
C ALA A 240 4.35 22.56 8.68
N ALA A 241 4.83 21.39 9.12
CA ALA A 241 6.14 21.21 9.75
C ALA A 241 7.29 21.56 8.80
N ILE A 242 7.23 21.14 7.54
CA ILE A 242 8.23 21.51 6.52
C ILE A 242 8.23 23.02 6.28
N LYS A 243 7.06 23.66 6.19
CA LYS A 243 6.97 25.10 5.98
C LYS A 243 7.46 25.90 7.19
N ALA A 244 7.22 25.41 8.40
CA ALA A 244 7.72 26.04 9.63
C ALA A 244 9.24 25.98 9.73
N SER A 245 9.86 24.85 9.36
CA SER A 245 11.32 24.68 9.38
C SER A 245 12.07 25.47 8.30
N ARG A 246 11.38 25.94 7.26
CA ARG A 246 11.95 26.83 6.22
C ARG A 246 12.08 28.30 6.63
N LYS A 247 11.56 28.72 7.79
CA LYS A 247 11.75 30.09 8.30
C LYS A 247 13.16 30.23 8.90
N SER A 248 14.14 30.43 8.04
CA SER A 248 15.47 30.95 8.37
C SER A 248 16.05 31.68 7.17
#